data_AF-A0A024GTI5-F1
#
_entry.id   AF-A0A024GTI5-F1
#
_cell.length_a   1.000
_cell.length_b   1.000
_cell.length_c   1.000
_cell.angle_alpha   90.00
_cell.angle_beta   90.00
_cell.angle_gamma   90.00
#
_symmetry.space_group_name_H-M   'P 1'
#
loop_
_entity.id
_entity.type
_entity.pdbx_description
1 polymer ?
#
loop_
_entity_poly.entity_id
_entity_poly.type
_entity_poly.pdbx_seq_one_letter_code
_entity_poly.pdbx_strand_id
1 'polypeptide(L)'
;MTGSFVGVASQLLVISPMTSYILRMKRFSKRVRVTLAIVFLISVAAFSIISEQTNPASNLYSLMGIRRDASPNDIKRAFRLRSVELHPDKNPSENAEEEFNRLRAAFDILSNAEKRRLYDCFGEDAIAKDQMTLMIETGLKSFSFYAIWAVMVYFFTLKEENKQARSWVYCGEVMLLIFETNLLFGRRDFDLPFSLFSFVTIHEFVTAIHSAFPFFMNGCRAISTFYYRDIMQENLTLGFELLKSNKQIALGIRELKAEVTSMQRRPIRDAGGSTATIESESDTNLTKRSKLTKSIAKPIEKDLFAKEKELATPTPQVPAPRKIKIPLYAVAIAVLVIAKYLLM
;
A
#
# COMPACT_ATOMS: atom_id res chain seq x y z
N MET A 1 15.20 -17.74 -15.29
CA MET A 1 16.06 -16.82 -14.51
C MET A 1 16.18 -15.43 -15.14
N THR A 2 15.97 -15.27 -16.45
CA THR A 2 16.07 -13.97 -17.16
C THR A 2 14.95 -12.98 -16.79
N GLY A 3 13.72 -13.46 -16.54
CA GLY A 3 12.57 -12.60 -16.19
C GLY A 3 12.73 -11.81 -14.89
N SER A 4 13.21 -12.45 -13.81
CA SER A 4 13.36 -11.80 -12.50
C SER A 4 14.38 -10.66 -12.52
N PHE A 5 15.47 -10.79 -13.28
CA PHE A 5 16.49 -9.74 -13.37
C PHE A 5 16.01 -8.53 -14.16
N VAL A 6 15.32 -8.74 -15.29
CA VAL A 6 14.70 -7.67 -16.09
C VAL A 6 13.61 -6.95 -15.28
N GLY A 7 12.81 -7.70 -14.52
CA GLY A 7 11.82 -7.13 -13.59
C GLY A 7 12.46 -6.26 -12.51
N VAL A 8 13.56 -6.71 -11.90
CA VAL A 8 14.30 -5.92 -10.90
C VAL A 8 14.96 -4.69 -11.52
N ALA A 9 15.55 -4.81 -12.72
CA ALA A 9 16.19 -3.70 -13.41
C ALA A 9 15.18 -2.60 -13.80
N SER A 10 14.04 -2.99 -14.40
CA SER A 10 12.97 -2.06 -14.75
C SER A 10 12.37 -1.37 -13.51
N GLN A 11 12.25 -2.11 -12.41
CA GLN A 11 11.83 -1.59 -11.12
C GLN A 11 12.78 -0.51 -10.58
N LEU A 12 14.10 -0.77 -10.63
CA LEU A 12 15.13 0.14 -10.14
C LEU A 12 15.29 1.38 -11.02
N LEU A 13 15.29 1.21 -12.34
CA LEU A 13 15.66 2.28 -13.29
C LEU A 13 14.49 3.15 -13.71
N VAL A 14 13.27 2.61 -13.75
CA VAL A 14 12.12 3.31 -14.33
C VAL A 14 10.99 3.45 -13.32
N ILE A 15 10.47 2.34 -12.79
CA ILE A 15 9.20 2.35 -12.04
C ILE A 15 9.34 3.11 -10.72
N SER A 16 10.33 2.77 -9.89
CA SER A 16 10.57 3.41 -8.60
C SER A 16 10.89 4.92 -8.70
N PRO A 17 11.83 5.37 -9.58
CA PRO A 17 12.10 6.80 -9.73
C PRO A 17 10.91 7.57 -10.29
N MET A 18 10.17 7.03 -11.26
CA MET A 18 8.99 7.71 -11.82
C MET A 18 7.86 7.81 -10.81
N THR A 19 7.57 6.74 -10.07
CA THR A 19 6.56 6.77 -9.00
C THR A 19 6.93 7.81 -7.94
N SER A 20 8.21 7.86 -7.55
CA SER A 20 8.73 8.85 -6.60
C SER A 20 8.64 10.28 -7.13
N TYR A 21 8.90 10.49 -8.42
CA TYR A 21 8.77 11.78 -9.08
C TYR A 21 7.32 12.27 -9.06
N ILE A 22 6.35 11.42 -9.46
CA ILE A 22 4.92 11.72 -9.44
C ILE A 22 4.45 12.10 -8.03
N LEU A 23 4.86 11.33 -7.02
CA LEU A 23 4.49 11.59 -5.63
C LEU A 23 5.09 12.88 -5.06
N ARG A 24 6.22 13.36 -5.60
CA ARG A 24 6.91 14.58 -5.16
C ARG A 24 6.44 15.86 -5.85
N MET A 25 5.66 15.79 -6.93
CA MET A 25 5.16 16.98 -7.61
C MET A 25 4.40 17.89 -6.64
N LYS A 26 4.85 19.13 -6.42
CA LYS A 26 4.16 20.08 -5.51
C LYS A 26 2.95 20.77 -6.15
N ARG A 27 2.81 20.67 -7.48
CA ARG A 27 1.75 21.31 -8.26
C ARG A 27 0.34 20.77 -7.96
N PHE A 28 0.24 19.52 -7.51
CA PHE A 28 -1.03 18.82 -7.34
C PHE A 28 -1.29 18.43 -5.89
N SER A 29 -2.58 18.30 -5.52
CA SER A 29 -2.98 17.84 -4.19
C SER A 29 -2.56 16.39 -3.93
N LYS A 30 -2.44 16.00 -2.65
CA LYS A 30 -1.99 14.66 -2.25
C LYS A 30 -2.81 13.54 -2.92
N ARG A 31 -4.13 13.72 -3.07
CA ARG A 31 -5.04 12.76 -3.70
C ARG A 31 -4.72 12.57 -5.19
N VAL A 32 -4.60 13.67 -5.93
CA VAL A 32 -4.34 13.64 -7.38
C VAL A 32 -3.01 12.94 -7.69
N ARG A 33 -1.96 13.21 -6.91
CA ARG A 33 -0.64 12.57 -7.11
C ARG A 33 -0.69 11.07 -6.93
N VAL A 34 -1.40 10.58 -5.91
CA VAL A 34 -1.54 9.15 -5.65
C VAL A 34 -2.38 8.50 -6.74
N THR A 35 -3.46 9.14 -7.19
CA THR A 35 -4.25 8.64 -8.33
C THR A 35 -3.40 8.55 -9.60
N LEU A 36 -2.62 9.58 -9.94
CA LEU A 36 -1.72 9.55 -11.09
C LEU A 36 -0.66 8.44 -10.98
N ALA A 37 -0.09 8.24 -9.79
CA ALA A 37 0.86 7.15 -9.55
C ALA A 37 0.21 5.77 -9.73
N ILE A 38 -1.02 5.57 -9.23
CA ILE A 38 -1.76 4.32 -9.40
C ILE A 38 -2.09 4.09 -10.89
N VAL A 39 -2.58 5.10 -11.59
CA VAL A 39 -2.89 5.00 -13.03
C VAL A 39 -1.63 4.69 -13.84
N PHE A 40 -0.51 5.33 -13.52
CA PHE A 40 0.78 5.02 -14.13
C PHE A 40 1.17 3.56 -13.90
N LEU A 41 1.12 3.08 -12.66
CA LEU A 41 1.46 1.69 -12.32
C LEU A 41 0.55 0.69 -13.02
N ILE A 42 -0.76 0.93 -13.07
CA ILE A 42 -1.73 0.08 -13.78
C ILE A 42 -1.43 0.08 -15.28
N SER A 43 -1.11 1.24 -15.86
CA SER A 43 -0.82 1.34 -17.30
C SER A 43 0.44 0.58 -17.68
N VAL A 44 1.52 0.71 -16.89
CA VAL A 44 2.77 -0.01 -17.13
C VAL A 44 2.60 -1.50 -16.86
N ALA A 45 1.88 -1.89 -15.82
CA ALA A 45 1.57 -3.29 -15.54
C ALA A 45 0.77 -3.92 -16.69
N ALA A 46 -0.28 -3.25 -17.17
CA ALA A 46 -1.08 -3.70 -18.30
C ALA A 46 -0.23 -3.84 -19.56
N PHE A 47 0.61 -2.85 -19.88
CA PHE A 47 1.53 -2.93 -21.02
C PHE A 47 2.50 -4.10 -20.88
N SER A 48 3.10 -4.29 -19.70
CA SER A 48 4.03 -5.39 -19.43
C SER A 48 3.36 -6.75 -19.65
N ILE A 49 2.17 -6.96 -19.07
CA ILE A 49 1.40 -8.21 -19.20
C ILE A 49 0.99 -8.44 -20.66
N ILE A 50 0.49 -7.41 -21.36
CA ILE A 50 0.09 -7.53 -22.76
C ILE A 50 1.30 -7.87 -23.64
N SER A 51 2.43 -7.20 -23.45
CA SER A 51 3.66 -7.45 -24.23
C SER A 51 4.18 -8.87 -24.05
N GLU A 52 3.98 -9.44 -22.87
CA GLU A 52 4.37 -10.83 -22.56
C GLU A 52 3.39 -11.84 -23.19
N GLN A 53 2.10 -11.50 -23.30
CA GLN A 53 1.08 -12.36 -23.94
C GLN A 53 1.04 -12.27 -25.48
N THR A 54 1.67 -11.28 -26.12
CA THR A 54 1.70 -11.14 -27.58
C THR A 54 2.73 -12.03 -28.30
N ASN A 55 3.25 -13.07 -27.66
CA ASN A 55 4.02 -14.12 -28.34
C ASN A 55 3.09 -15.31 -28.68
N PRO A 56 2.37 -15.29 -29.82
CA PRO A 56 1.47 -16.38 -30.21
C PRO A 56 2.19 -17.72 -30.43
N ALA A 57 3.53 -17.70 -30.50
CA ALA A 57 4.36 -18.88 -30.69
C ALA A 57 4.57 -19.72 -29.42
N SER A 58 4.29 -19.22 -28.21
CA SER A 58 4.65 -19.91 -26.95
C SER A 58 3.55 -20.80 -26.37
N ASN A 59 2.32 -20.70 -26.89
CA ASN A 59 1.18 -21.42 -26.31
C ASN A 59 0.51 -22.37 -27.31
N LEU A 60 0.45 -23.66 -26.95
CA LEU A 60 -0.06 -24.75 -27.79
C LEU A 60 -1.57 -24.61 -28.05
N TYR A 61 -2.32 -24.00 -27.13
CA TYR A 61 -3.75 -23.74 -27.31
C TYR A 61 -3.99 -22.65 -28.35
N SER A 62 -3.23 -21.55 -28.31
CA SER A 62 -3.28 -20.50 -29.32
C SER A 62 -2.80 -20.99 -30.68
N LEU A 63 -1.77 -21.84 -30.73
CA LEU A 63 -1.30 -22.47 -31.98
C LEU A 63 -2.41 -23.29 -32.65
N MET A 64 -3.13 -24.12 -31.88
CA MET A 64 -4.27 -24.88 -32.39
C MET A 64 -5.54 -24.03 -32.58
N GLY A 65 -5.58 -22.80 -32.08
CA GLY A 65 -6.76 -21.93 -32.14
C GLY A 65 -7.92 -22.42 -31.27
N ILE A 66 -7.62 -23.11 -30.17
CA ILE A 66 -8.60 -23.67 -29.23
C ILE A 66 -8.45 -23.04 -27.85
N ARG A 67 -9.49 -23.19 -27.03
CA ARG A 67 -9.47 -22.73 -25.63
C ARG A 67 -8.84 -23.79 -24.73
N ARG A 68 -8.37 -23.37 -23.55
CA ARG A 68 -7.77 -24.29 -22.56
C ARG A 68 -8.76 -25.33 -22.03
N ASP A 69 -10.07 -25.11 -22.13
CA ASP A 69 -11.11 -26.06 -21.72
C ASP A 69 -11.59 -26.99 -22.85
N ALA A 70 -10.97 -26.91 -24.04
CA ALA A 70 -11.41 -27.68 -25.20
C ALA A 70 -11.48 -29.18 -24.91
N SER A 71 -12.57 -29.82 -25.34
CA SER A 71 -12.76 -31.25 -25.17
C SER A 71 -11.76 -32.04 -26.03
N PRO A 72 -11.49 -33.32 -25.72
CA PRO A 72 -10.64 -34.16 -26.55
C PRO A 72 -11.11 -34.26 -28.01
N ASN A 73 -12.42 -34.13 -28.24
CA ASN A 73 -13.02 -34.12 -29.57
C ASN A 73 -12.73 -32.81 -30.31
N ASP A 74 -12.80 -31.67 -29.61
CA ASP A 74 -12.48 -30.36 -30.17
C ASP A 74 -11.01 -30.25 -30.54
N ILE A 75 -10.11 -30.81 -29.70
CA ILE A 75 -8.68 -30.89 -29.98
C ILE A 75 -8.41 -31.68 -31.27
N LYS A 76 -9.03 -32.85 -31.43
CA LYS A 76 -8.90 -33.66 -32.65
C LYS A 76 -9.46 -32.95 -33.88
N ARG A 77 -10.58 -32.24 -33.73
CA ARG A 77 -11.21 -31.48 -34.82
C ARG A 77 -10.32 -30.31 -35.25
N ALA A 78 -9.81 -29.53 -34.30
CA ALA A 78 -8.92 -28.41 -34.56
C ALA A 78 -7.61 -28.86 -35.23
N PHE A 79 -7.01 -29.95 -34.77
CA PHE A 79 -5.81 -30.51 -35.39
C PHE A 79 -6.04 -30.90 -36.85
N ARG A 80 -7.18 -31.51 -37.19
CA ARG A 80 -7.51 -31.88 -38.58
C ARG A 80 -7.64 -30.65 -39.48
N LEU A 81 -8.29 -29.60 -39.00
CA LEU A 81 -8.47 -28.35 -39.75
C LEU A 81 -7.12 -27.66 -39.98
N ARG A 82 -6.36 -27.45 -38.90
CA ARG A 82 -5.05 -26.79 -38.95
C ARG A 82 -4.01 -27.59 -39.74
N SER A 83 -4.05 -28.92 -39.69
CA SER A 83 -3.12 -29.77 -40.46
C SER A 83 -3.30 -29.62 -41.95
N VAL A 84 -4.51 -29.32 -42.43
CA VAL A 84 -4.76 -29.08 -43.86
C VAL A 84 -4.25 -27.69 -44.28
N GLU A 85 -4.40 -26.69 -43.40
CA GLU A 85 -3.93 -25.32 -43.63
C GLU A 85 -2.41 -25.21 -43.61
N LEU A 86 -1.76 -25.86 -42.64
CA LEU A 86 -0.31 -25.80 -42.41
C LEU A 86 0.48 -26.92 -43.12
N HIS A 87 -0.16 -27.70 -44.00
CA HIS A 87 0.54 -28.78 -44.71
C HIS A 87 1.64 -28.21 -45.61
N PRO A 88 2.88 -28.74 -45.61
CA PRO A 88 4.00 -28.22 -46.40
C PRO A 88 3.69 -28.15 -47.91
N ASP A 89 2.91 -29.10 -48.44
CA ASP A 89 2.49 -29.08 -49.86
C ASP A 89 1.49 -27.95 -50.20
N LYS A 90 0.75 -27.42 -49.23
CA LYS A 90 -0.32 -26.42 -49.44
C LYS A 90 0.06 -25.03 -48.95
N ASN A 91 0.97 -24.95 -47.98
CA ASN A 91 1.44 -23.70 -47.40
C ASN A 91 2.77 -23.30 -48.07
N PRO A 92 2.81 -22.22 -48.88
CA PRO A 92 4.01 -21.79 -49.59
C PRO A 92 5.01 -21.04 -48.69
N SER A 93 4.84 -21.03 -47.37
CA SER A 93 5.77 -20.37 -46.45
C SER A 93 7.07 -21.16 -46.30
N GLU A 94 8.21 -20.46 -46.18
CA GLU A 94 9.52 -21.09 -45.96
C GLU A 94 9.59 -21.87 -44.63
N ASN A 95 8.68 -21.57 -43.69
CA ASN A 95 8.60 -22.20 -42.37
C ASN A 95 7.47 -23.24 -42.25
N ALA A 96 6.81 -23.62 -43.36
CA ALA A 96 5.64 -24.50 -43.31
C ALA A 96 5.92 -25.84 -42.62
N GLU A 97 7.10 -26.42 -42.84
CA GLU A 97 7.52 -27.67 -42.19
C GLU A 97 7.72 -27.50 -40.67
N GLU A 98 8.33 -26.40 -40.24
CA GLU A 98 8.50 -26.10 -38.82
C GLU A 98 7.16 -25.86 -38.11
N GLU A 99 6.26 -25.10 -38.74
CA GLU A 99 4.92 -24.82 -38.21
C GLU A 99 4.08 -26.10 -38.12
N PHE A 100 4.16 -26.98 -39.12
CA PHE A 100 3.49 -28.27 -39.10
C PHE A 100 4.04 -29.20 -38.01
N ASN A 101 5.36 -29.24 -37.82
CA ASN A 101 6.00 -29.99 -36.75
C ASN A 101 5.59 -29.48 -35.36
N ARG A 102 5.48 -28.16 -35.18
CA ARG A 102 4.95 -27.56 -33.94
C ARG A 102 3.49 -27.92 -33.71
N LEU A 103 2.65 -27.90 -34.75
CA LEU A 103 1.25 -28.31 -34.66
C LEU A 103 1.11 -29.77 -34.21
N ARG A 104 1.96 -30.66 -34.77
CA ARG A 104 1.99 -32.08 -34.39
C ARG A 104 2.40 -32.26 -32.92
N ALA A 105 3.46 -31.60 -32.49
CA ALA A 105 3.90 -31.63 -31.09
C ALA A 105 2.79 -31.12 -30.15
N ALA A 106 2.09 -30.05 -30.53
CA ALA A 106 0.96 -29.52 -29.77
C ALA A 106 -0.17 -30.54 -29.60
N PHE A 107 -0.53 -31.27 -30.66
CA PHE A 107 -1.54 -32.32 -30.60
C PHE A 107 -1.09 -33.50 -29.72
N ASP A 108 0.17 -33.93 -29.81
CA ASP A 108 0.70 -35.05 -29.01
C ASP A 108 0.68 -34.75 -27.50
N ILE A 109 0.87 -33.48 -27.12
CA ILE A 109 0.82 -33.04 -25.72
C ILE A 109 -0.63 -32.84 -25.27
N LEU A 110 -1.43 -32.08 -26.03
CA LEU A 110 -2.77 -31.70 -25.61
C LEU A 110 -3.80 -32.84 -25.72
N SER A 111 -3.55 -33.86 -26.54
CA SER A 111 -4.43 -35.03 -26.65
C SER A 111 -4.32 -36.01 -25.47
N ASN A 112 -3.18 -36.02 -24.76
CA ASN A 112 -2.98 -36.86 -23.58
C ASN A 112 -3.29 -36.04 -22.31
N ALA A 113 -4.23 -36.51 -21.49
CA ALA A 113 -4.69 -35.80 -20.29
C ALA A 113 -3.57 -35.50 -19.28
N GLU A 114 -2.62 -36.43 -19.10
CA GLU A 114 -1.50 -36.26 -18.17
C GLU A 114 -0.50 -35.24 -18.70
N LYS A 115 -0.12 -35.34 -19.98
CA LYS A 115 0.80 -34.39 -20.62
C LYS A 115 0.21 -32.98 -20.71
N ARG A 116 -1.10 -32.88 -20.99
CA ARG A 116 -1.85 -31.62 -20.98
C ARG A 116 -1.79 -30.96 -19.60
N ARG A 117 -2.00 -31.71 -18.52
CA ARG A 117 -1.91 -31.18 -17.15
C ARG A 117 -0.51 -30.68 -16.84
N LEU A 118 0.53 -31.44 -17.20
CA LEU A 118 1.92 -31.02 -16.99
C LEU A 118 2.24 -29.75 -17.79
N TYR A 119 1.77 -29.66 -19.03
CA TYR A 119 1.92 -28.46 -19.85
C TYR A 119 1.18 -27.25 -19.26
N ASP A 120 -0.05 -27.43 -18.77
CA ASP A 120 -0.82 -26.36 -18.15
C ASP A 120 -0.11 -25.76 -16.92
N CYS A 121 0.52 -26.62 -16.09
CA CYS A 121 1.21 -26.21 -14.87
C CYS A 121 2.64 -25.68 -15.11
N PHE A 122 3.37 -26.24 -16.07
CA PHE A 122 4.82 -26.00 -16.23
C PHE A 122 5.23 -25.38 -17.57
N GLY A 123 4.28 -25.18 -18.49
CA GLY A 123 4.54 -24.60 -19.82
C GLY A 123 5.38 -25.51 -20.72
N GLU A 124 6.18 -24.92 -21.60
CA GLU A 124 7.02 -25.65 -22.57
C GLU A 124 8.10 -26.52 -21.92
N ASP A 125 8.55 -26.19 -20.70
CA ASP A 125 9.51 -27.02 -19.95
C ASP A 125 8.96 -28.44 -19.74
N ALA A 126 7.62 -28.60 -19.70
CA ALA A 126 6.93 -29.88 -19.55
C ALA A 126 7.18 -30.86 -20.70
N ILE A 127 7.62 -30.36 -21.86
CA ILE A 127 7.82 -31.15 -23.08
C ILE A 127 9.13 -31.95 -23.00
N ALA A 128 10.14 -31.39 -22.33
CA ALA A 128 11.50 -31.92 -22.33
C ALA A 128 11.93 -32.61 -21.02
N LYS A 129 11.25 -32.34 -19.91
CA LYS A 129 11.71 -32.75 -18.57
C LYS A 129 10.78 -33.75 -17.91
N ASP A 130 11.36 -34.57 -17.02
CA ASP A 130 10.60 -35.47 -16.16
C ASP A 130 9.77 -34.70 -15.13
N GLN A 131 8.65 -35.28 -14.70
CA GLN A 131 7.73 -34.68 -13.74
C GLN A 131 8.42 -34.28 -12.42
N MET A 132 9.34 -35.10 -11.90
CA MET A 132 10.02 -34.78 -10.65
C MET A 132 10.94 -33.58 -10.80
N THR A 133 11.68 -33.49 -11.90
CA THR A 133 12.55 -32.35 -12.22
C THR A 133 11.74 -31.07 -12.38
N LEU A 134 10.59 -31.13 -13.05
CA LEU A 134 9.69 -29.98 -13.23
C LEU A 134 9.19 -29.44 -11.90
N MET A 135 8.76 -30.33 -10.99
CA MET A 135 8.28 -29.93 -9.67
C MET A 135 9.37 -29.25 -8.85
N ILE A 136 10.58 -29.81 -8.84
CA ILE A 136 11.71 -29.25 -8.09
C ILE A 136 12.13 -27.90 -8.66
N GLU A 137 12.32 -27.81 -9.98
CA GLU A 137 12.73 -26.56 -10.62
C GLU A 137 11.68 -25.47 -10.45
N THR A 138 10.41 -25.78 -10.64
CA THR A 138 9.32 -24.79 -10.53
C THR A 138 9.17 -24.34 -9.07
N GLY A 139 9.22 -25.28 -8.12
CA GLY A 139 9.23 -24.95 -6.69
C GLY A 139 10.41 -24.06 -6.31
N LEU A 140 11.61 -24.36 -6.82
CA LEU A 140 12.81 -23.55 -6.57
C LEU A 140 12.74 -22.17 -7.24
N LYS A 141 12.22 -22.08 -8.47
CA LYS A 141 11.97 -20.80 -9.18
C LYS A 141 11.02 -19.92 -8.36
N SER A 142 9.90 -20.49 -7.89
CA SER A 142 8.90 -19.79 -7.06
C SER A 142 9.52 -19.32 -5.74
N PHE A 143 10.16 -20.24 -5.01
CA PHE A 143 10.80 -19.92 -3.73
C PHE A 143 11.88 -18.84 -3.86
N SER A 144 12.77 -18.97 -4.85
CA SER A 144 13.83 -17.99 -5.08
C SER A 144 13.29 -16.63 -5.50
N PHE A 145 12.21 -16.58 -6.29
CA PHE A 145 11.51 -15.34 -6.62
C PHE A 145 11.08 -14.59 -5.37
N TYR A 146 10.29 -15.24 -4.49
CA TYR A 146 9.83 -14.61 -3.26
C TYR A 146 10.98 -14.30 -2.31
N ALA A 147 11.95 -15.20 -2.12
CA ALA A 147 13.11 -14.90 -1.27
C ALA A 147 13.88 -13.65 -1.72
N ILE A 148 14.13 -13.49 -3.01
CA ILE A 148 14.77 -12.29 -3.58
C ILE A 148 13.90 -11.06 -3.37
N TRP A 149 12.60 -11.17 -3.64
CA TRP A 149 11.67 -10.06 -3.50
C TRP A 149 11.47 -9.65 -2.03
N ALA A 150 11.43 -10.56 -1.08
CA ALA A 150 11.39 -10.24 0.35
C ALA A 150 12.55 -9.33 0.78
N VAL A 151 13.76 -9.62 0.28
CA VAL A 151 14.96 -8.81 0.50
C VAL A 151 14.83 -7.46 -0.21
N MET A 152 14.39 -7.44 -1.47
CA MET A 152 14.17 -6.18 -2.21
C MET A 152 13.12 -5.29 -1.53
N VAL A 153 12.02 -5.86 -1.05
CA VAL A 153 10.97 -5.17 -0.31
C VAL A 153 11.56 -4.49 0.93
N TYR A 154 12.41 -5.20 1.68
CA TYR A 154 13.11 -4.62 2.82
C TYR A 154 13.91 -3.38 2.41
N PHE A 155 14.77 -3.50 1.40
CA PHE A 155 15.61 -2.40 0.91
C PHE A 155 14.79 -1.21 0.42
N PHE A 156 13.77 -1.42 -0.39
CA PHE A 156 12.96 -0.32 -0.89
C PHE A 156 12.21 0.38 0.24
N THR A 157 11.75 -0.35 1.25
CA THR A 157 10.90 0.16 2.33
C THR A 157 11.65 0.50 3.63
N LEU A 158 12.98 0.65 3.59
CA LEU A 158 13.80 0.95 4.78
C LEU A 158 13.32 2.17 5.58
N LYS A 159 12.81 3.20 4.91
CA LYS A 159 12.33 4.42 5.57
C LYS A 159 11.10 4.15 6.45
N GLU A 160 11.04 4.81 7.61
CA GLU A 160 9.93 4.68 8.55
C GLU A 160 8.57 5.05 7.95
N GLU A 161 8.56 6.00 7.00
CA GLU A 161 7.36 6.39 6.24
C GLU A 161 6.67 5.22 5.51
N ASN A 162 7.42 4.15 5.25
CA ASN A 162 6.96 2.97 4.50
C ASN A 162 6.78 1.73 5.38
N LYS A 163 6.80 1.86 6.72
CA LYS A 163 6.65 0.71 7.63
C LYS A 163 5.33 -0.04 7.41
N GLN A 164 4.22 0.68 7.19
CA GLN A 164 2.93 0.06 6.88
C GLN A 164 2.92 -0.61 5.50
N ALA A 165 3.47 0.06 4.47
CA ALA A 165 3.65 -0.54 3.15
C ALA A 165 4.41 -1.87 3.23
N ARG A 166 5.51 -1.92 4.00
CA ARG A 166 6.32 -3.13 4.15
C ARG A 166 5.51 -4.30 4.68
N SER A 167 4.71 -4.08 5.72
CA SER A 167 3.83 -5.13 6.28
C SER A 167 2.77 -5.60 5.28
N TRP A 168 2.18 -4.68 4.51
CA TRP A 168 1.20 -5.05 3.47
C TRP A 168 1.83 -5.87 2.35
N VAL A 169 3.04 -5.48 1.93
CA VAL A 169 3.74 -6.17 0.85
C VAL A 169 4.16 -7.56 1.29
N TYR A 170 4.73 -7.74 2.49
CA TYR A 170 5.04 -9.08 3.01
C TYR A 170 3.80 -9.97 3.18
N CYS A 171 2.68 -9.38 3.63
CA CYS A 171 1.42 -10.12 3.71
C CYS A 171 0.96 -10.58 2.31
N GLY A 172 1.00 -9.68 1.31
CA GLY A 172 0.70 -10.01 -0.07
C GLY A 172 1.63 -11.06 -0.64
N GLU A 173 2.92 -10.97 -0.34
CA GLU A 173 3.96 -11.92 -0.78
C GLU A 173 3.69 -13.34 -0.26
N VAL A 174 3.43 -13.48 1.04
CA VAL A 174 3.07 -14.77 1.65
C VAL A 174 1.77 -15.31 1.06
N MET A 175 0.76 -14.46 0.86
CA MET A 175 -0.51 -14.87 0.26
C MET A 175 -0.33 -15.35 -1.18
N LEU A 176 0.48 -14.66 -1.99
CA LEU A 176 0.79 -15.05 -3.36
C LEU A 176 1.59 -16.36 -3.41
N LEU A 177 2.58 -16.54 -2.54
CA LEU A 177 3.33 -17.80 -2.44
C LEU A 177 2.41 -18.98 -2.08
N ILE A 178 1.53 -18.81 -1.09
CA ILE A 178 0.55 -19.84 -0.72
C ILE A 178 -0.37 -20.13 -1.90
N PHE A 179 -0.89 -19.10 -2.55
CA PHE A 179 -1.79 -19.23 -3.68
C PHE A 179 -1.13 -19.94 -4.87
N GLU A 180 0.09 -19.57 -5.24
CA GLU A 180 0.89 -20.20 -6.28
C GLU A 180 1.23 -21.66 -5.95
N THR A 181 1.60 -21.95 -4.70
CA THR A 181 1.83 -23.33 -4.24
C THR A 181 0.56 -24.17 -4.38
N ASN A 182 -0.60 -23.60 -4.07
CA ASN A 182 -1.89 -24.28 -4.26
C ASN A 182 -2.23 -24.47 -5.74
N LEU A 183 -1.90 -23.52 -6.61
CA LEU A 183 -2.10 -23.64 -8.06
C LEU A 183 -1.22 -24.71 -8.69
N LEU A 184 0.05 -24.82 -8.26
CA LEU A 184 1.03 -25.73 -8.86
C LEU A 184 0.97 -27.14 -8.27
N PHE A 185 0.72 -27.26 -6.96
CA PHE A 185 0.82 -28.52 -6.22
C PHE A 185 -0.49 -28.95 -5.54
N GLY A 186 -1.57 -28.18 -5.70
CA GLY A 186 -2.88 -28.51 -5.15
C GLY A 186 -3.37 -29.86 -5.69
N ARG A 187 -3.76 -30.77 -4.77
CA ARG A 187 -4.38 -32.06 -5.11
C ARG A 187 -5.79 -31.96 -5.69
N ARG A 188 -6.45 -30.81 -5.52
CA ARG A 188 -7.79 -30.54 -6.05
C ARG A 188 -7.62 -29.62 -7.25
N ASP A 189 -8.33 -29.92 -8.34
CA ASP A 189 -8.36 -29.15 -9.60
C ASP A 189 -8.88 -27.74 -9.35
N PHE A 190 -8.07 -26.87 -8.72
CA PHE A 190 -8.38 -25.46 -8.60
C PHE A 190 -8.14 -24.82 -9.96
N ASP A 191 -9.14 -24.95 -10.82
CA ASP A 191 -9.13 -24.32 -12.12
C ASP A 191 -9.32 -22.81 -11.97
N LEU A 192 -8.48 -22.05 -12.65
CA LEU A 192 -8.66 -20.60 -12.78
C LEU A 192 -10.08 -20.31 -13.31
N PRO A 193 -10.79 -19.28 -12.79
CA PRO A 193 -12.14 -18.96 -13.23
C PRO A 193 -12.13 -18.66 -14.73
N PHE A 194 -12.70 -19.61 -15.47
CA PHE A 194 -12.55 -19.74 -16.91
C PHE A 194 -13.01 -18.52 -17.71
N SER A 195 -14.01 -17.79 -17.22
CA SER A 195 -14.54 -16.58 -17.87
C SER A 195 -13.51 -15.46 -18.00
N LEU A 196 -12.49 -15.43 -17.14
CA LEU A 196 -11.47 -14.38 -17.13
C LEU A 196 -10.17 -14.81 -17.83
N PHE A 197 -9.90 -16.12 -17.93
CA PHE A 197 -8.59 -16.65 -18.36
C PHE A 197 -8.74 -17.83 -19.35
N SER A 198 -9.50 -17.63 -20.43
CA SER A 198 -9.86 -18.71 -21.36
C SER A 198 -8.70 -19.29 -22.18
N PHE A 199 -7.62 -18.53 -22.39
CA PHE A 199 -6.45 -18.94 -23.18
C PHE A 199 -5.15 -19.05 -22.35
N VAL A 200 -5.20 -18.63 -21.09
CA VAL A 200 -4.01 -18.49 -20.23
C VAL A 200 -3.81 -19.79 -19.46
N THR A 201 -2.63 -20.38 -19.57
CA THR A 201 -2.20 -21.55 -18.79
C THR A 201 -1.93 -21.17 -17.33
N ILE A 202 -1.84 -22.16 -16.43
CA ILE A 202 -1.50 -21.89 -15.02
C ILE A 202 -0.08 -21.29 -14.95
N HIS A 203 0.86 -21.85 -15.71
CA HIS A 203 2.22 -21.32 -15.82
C HIS A 203 2.26 -19.85 -16.25
N GLU A 204 1.55 -19.49 -17.32
CA GLU A 204 1.48 -18.10 -17.79
C GLU A 204 0.83 -17.17 -16.77
N PHE A 205 -0.18 -17.65 -16.05
CA PHE A 205 -0.82 -16.88 -15.00
C PHE A 205 0.11 -16.62 -13.81
N VAL A 206 0.87 -17.63 -13.37
CA VAL A 206 1.91 -17.48 -12.33
C VAL A 206 2.99 -16.50 -12.80
N THR A 207 3.42 -16.60 -14.05
CA THR A 207 4.37 -15.66 -14.65
C THR A 207 3.81 -14.24 -14.63
N ALA A 208 2.54 -14.05 -14.99
CA ALA A 208 1.88 -12.75 -14.93
C ALA A 208 1.77 -12.20 -13.50
N ILE A 209 1.55 -13.05 -12.49
CA ILE A 209 1.58 -12.65 -11.07
C ILE A 209 2.97 -12.14 -10.69
N HIS A 210 4.03 -12.86 -11.07
CA HIS A 210 5.41 -12.45 -10.80
C HIS A 210 5.75 -11.12 -11.49
N SER A 211 5.33 -10.95 -12.75
CA SER A 211 5.47 -9.69 -13.49
C SER A 211 4.66 -8.54 -12.86
N ALA A 212 3.50 -8.83 -12.25
CA ALA A 212 2.65 -7.83 -11.60
C ALA A 212 3.15 -7.40 -10.19
N PHE A 213 3.92 -8.26 -9.50
CA PHE A 213 4.36 -8.03 -8.12
C PHE A 213 5.12 -6.71 -7.88
N PRO A 214 6.10 -6.29 -8.71
CA PRO A 214 6.75 -4.99 -8.57
C PRO A 214 5.74 -3.83 -8.51
N PHE A 215 4.72 -3.85 -9.37
CA PHE A 215 3.72 -2.80 -9.45
C PHE A 215 2.81 -2.79 -8.21
N PHE A 216 2.42 -3.97 -7.72
CA PHE A 216 1.73 -4.12 -6.45
C PHE A 216 2.51 -3.48 -5.30
N MET A 217 3.81 -3.79 -5.18
CA MET A 217 4.66 -3.22 -4.14
C MET A 217 4.75 -1.69 -4.21
N ASN A 218 4.91 -1.11 -5.40
CA ASN A 218 4.89 0.35 -5.57
C ASN A 218 3.52 0.95 -5.26
N GLY A 219 2.43 0.25 -5.57
CA GLY A 219 1.07 0.65 -5.21
C GLY A 219 0.90 0.74 -3.69
N CYS A 220 1.31 -0.30 -2.96
CA CYS A 220 1.32 -0.30 -1.49
C CYS A 220 2.14 0.87 -0.92
N ARG A 221 3.31 1.17 -1.51
CA ARG A 221 4.13 2.32 -1.11
C ARG A 221 3.41 3.65 -1.34
N ALA A 222 2.85 3.86 -2.53
CA ALA A 222 2.13 5.08 -2.87
C ALA A 222 0.92 5.32 -1.94
N ILE A 223 0.17 4.26 -1.64
CA ILE A 223 -0.96 4.29 -0.70
C ILE A 223 -0.47 4.56 0.73
N SER A 224 0.60 3.91 1.16
CA SER A 224 1.20 4.16 2.49
C SER A 224 1.63 5.62 2.63
N THR A 225 2.28 6.20 1.62
CA THR A 225 2.63 7.63 1.63
C THR A 225 1.38 8.53 1.72
N PHE A 226 0.25 8.12 1.14
CA PHE A 226 -1.02 8.84 1.28
C PHE A 226 -1.52 8.86 2.73
N TYR A 227 -1.48 7.73 3.42
CA TYR A 227 -1.95 7.60 4.81
C TYR A 227 -0.91 7.98 5.86
N TYR A 228 0.37 8.03 5.49
CA TYR A 228 1.44 8.39 6.40
C TYR A 228 1.23 9.81 6.94
N ARG A 229 1.14 9.88 8.26
CA ARG A 229 1.30 11.11 9.05
C ARG A 229 2.55 10.96 9.88
N ASP A 230 3.41 11.96 9.81
CA ASP A 230 4.51 12.09 10.74
C ASP A 230 3.96 12.67 12.04
N ILE A 231 3.55 11.78 12.96
CA ILE A 231 3.00 12.15 14.26
C ILE A 231 4.03 12.96 15.06
N MET A 232 5.32 12.65 14.92
CA MET A 232 6.38 13.35 15.64
C MET A 232 6.53 14.77 15.14
N GLN A 233 6.56 14.97 13.83
CA GLN A 233 6.63 16.30 13.24
C GLN A 233 5.35 17.11 13.55
N GLU A 234 4.17 16.49 13.48
CA GLU A 234 2.90 17.12 13.83
C GLU A 234 2.88 17.57 15.31
N ASN A 235 3.27 16.68 16.23
CA ASN A 235 3.40 16.99 17.66
C ASN A 235 4.44 18.08 17.94
N LEU A 236 5.58 18.06 17.25
CA LEU A 236 6.62 19.07 17.39
C LEU A 236 6.13 20.44 16.93
N THR A 237 5.41 20.48 15.81
CA THR A 237 4.83 21.72 15.27
C THR A 237 3.78 22.28 16.22
N LEU A 238 2.89 21.43 16.72
CA LEU A 238 1.90 21.79 17.74
C LEU A 238 2.58 22.29 19.03
N GLY A 239 3.67 21.65 19.46
CA GLY A 239 4.46 22.09 20.61
C GLY A 239 5.06 23.49 20.43
N PHE A 240 5.60 23.79 19.24
CA PHE A 240 6.10 25.12 18.91
C PHE A 240 5.00 26.18 18.86
N GLU A 241 3.84 25.85 18.29
CA GLU A 241 2.67 26.73 18.28
C GLU A 241 2.17 27.04 19.70
N LEU A 242 2.14 26.02 20.56
CA LEU A 242 1.74 26.15 21.96
C LEU A 242 2.74 27.03 22.74
N LEU A 243 4.05 26.86 22.52
CA LEU A 243 5.08 27.74 23.09
C LEU A 243 4.93 29.19 22.62
N LYS A 244 4.64 29.40 21.33
CA LYS A 244 4.41 30.73 20.76
C LYS A 244 3.18 31.40 21.37
N SER A 245 2.10 30.64 21.53
CA SER A 245 0.87 31.08 22.20
C SER A 245 1.13 31.45 23.67
N ASN A 246 1.81 30.57 24.42
CA ASN A 246 2.18 30.84 25.82
C ASN A 246 3.03 32.10 25.98
N LYS A 247 3.99 32.33 25.06
CA LYS A 247 4.79 33.56 25.03
C LYS A 247 3.92 34.80 24.79
N GLN A 248 2.96 34.74 23.88
CA GLN A 248 2.03 35.86 23.61
C GLN A 248 1.15 36.17 24.83
N ILE A 249 0.61 35.14 25.50
CA ILE A 249 -0.19 35.32 26.72
C ILE A 249 0.64 35.99 27.82
N ALA A 250 1.88 35.54 28.03
CA ALA A 250 2.76 36.13 29.03
C ALA A 250 3.08 37.61 28.76
N LEU A 251 3.25 37.99 27.49
CA LEU A 251 3.44 39.39 27.08
C LEU A 251 2.16 40.21 27.32
N GLY A 252 0.99 39.69 26.93
CA GLY A 252 -0.29 40.35 27.18
C GLY A 252 -0.57 40.57 28.67
N ILE A 253 -0.23 39.61 29.53
CA ILE A 253 -0.33 39.77 31.00
C ILE A 253 0.59 40.91 31.49
N ARG A 254 1.80 41.02 30.95
CA ARG A 254 2.73 42.11 31.31
C ARG A 254 2.19 43.48 30.87
N GLU A 255 1.62 43.58 29.68
CA GLU A 255 0.98 44.80 29.19
C GLU A 255 -0.22 45.20 30.06
N LEU A 256 -1.14 44.27 30.33
CA LEU A 256 -2.27 44.47 31.25
C LEU A 256 -1.80 44.93 32.63
N LYS A 257 -0.74 44.33 33.17
CA LYS A 257 -0.18 44.72 34.46
C LYS A 257 0.40 46.13 34.42
N ALA A 258 1.08 46.50 33.33
CA ALA A 258 1.60 47.85 33.13
C ALA A 258 0.46 48.88 33.03
N GLU A 259 -0.60 48.55 32.29
CA GLU A 259 -1.79 49.40 32.13
C GLU A 259 -2.51 49.61 33.47
N VAL A 260 -2.80 48.54 34.22
CA VAL A 260 -3.44 48.61 35.56
C VAL A 260 -2.57 49.42 36.53
N THR A 261 -1.25 49.22 36.52
CA THR A 261 -0.32 49.99 37.36
C THR A 261 -0.34 51.47 36.98
N SER A 262 -0.44 51.79 35.69
CA SER A 262 -0.55 53.18 35.22
C SER A 262 -1.88 53.82 35.60
N MET A 263 -2.98 53.06 35.59
CA MET A 263 -4.29 53.53 36.07
C MET A 263 -4.29 53.80 37.59
N GLN A 264 -3.66 52.93 38.39
CA GLN A 264 -3.50 53.12 39.83
C GLN A 264 -2.63 54.34 40.19
N ARG A 265 -1.72 54.75 39.30
CA ARG A 265 -0.84 55.91 39.50
C ARG A 265 -1.43 57.23 39.02
N ARG A 266 -2.64 57.27 38.45
CA ARG A 266 -3.29 58.56 38.14
C ARG A 266 -3.67 59.25 39.46
N PRO A 267 -3.08 60.41 39.80
CA PRO A 267 -3.51 61.15 40.96
C PRO A 267 -4.94 61.64 40.74
N ILE A 268 -5.78 61.51 41.77
CA ILE A 268 -7.06 62.21 41.84
C ILE A 268 -6.71 63.69 41.70
N ARG A 269 -7.10 64.30 40.58
CA ARG A 269 -6.88 65.72 40.35
C ARG A 269 -7.88 66.45 41.22
N ASP A 270 -7.37 67.05 42.30
CA ASP A 270 -8.14 67.78 43.29
C ASP A 270 -9.05 68.82 42.63
N ALA A 271 -10.35 68.70 42.89
CA ALA A 271 -11.29 69.80 42.79
C ALA A 271 -11.58 70.29 44.21
N GLY A 272 -10.78 71.25 44.65
CA GLY A 272 -11.12 72.31 45.61
C GLY A 272 -11.62 71.95 47.01
N GLY A 273 -10.80 72.28 48.01
CA GLY A 273 -11.28 73.03 49.18
C GLY A 273 -11.19 72.36 50.56
N SER A 274 -10.42 73.04 51.41
CA SER A 274 -10.45 73.03 52.88
C SER A 274 -9.68 71.95 53.64
N THR A 275 -8.61 72.43 54.26
CA THR A 275 -7.97 71.95 55.49
C THR A 275 -8.94 71.32 56.49
N ALA A 276 -8.70 70.06 56.82
CA ALA A 276 -9.13 69.45 58.08
C ALA A 276 -8.03 68.48 58.57
N THR A 277 -7.70 68.68 59.83
CA THR A 277 -6.91 67.88 60.78
C THR A 277 -6.54 66.46 60.36
N ILE A 278 -5.24 66.19 60.45
CA ILE A 278 -4.61 64.86 60.38
C ILE A 278 -5.05 64.08 61.63
N GLU A 279 -6.07 63.24 61.50
CA GLU A 279 -6.29 62.13 62.43
C GLU A 279 -5.90 60.81 61.75
N SER A 280 -5.20 59.99 62.54
CA SER A 280 -4.58 58.73 62.18
C SER A 280 -5.58 57.69 61.67
N GLU A 281 -5.81 57.65 60.35
CA GLU A 281 -6.62 56.63 59.68
C GLU A 281 -5.79 55.74 58.73
N SER A 282 -4.47 55.65 58.96
CA SER A 282 -3.53 54.96 58.06
C SER A 282 -3.50 53.44 58.21
N ASP A 283 -3.82 52.89 59.39
CA ASP A 283 -3.50 51.49 59.68
C ASP A 283 -4.68 50.54 59.44
N THR A 284 -5.92 50.97 59.68
CA THR A 284 -7.12 50.16 59.48
C THR A 284 -7.47 49.99 57.99
N ASN A 285 -7.26 51.02 57.17
CA ASN A 285 -7.52 50.97 55.73
C ASN A 285 -6.42 50.24 54.94
N LEU A 286 -5.14 50.34 55.34
CA LEU A 286 -4.09 49.47 54.79
C LEU A 286 -4.31 48.00 55.16
N THR A 287 -4.76 47.72 56.39
CA THR A 287 -5.04 46.36 56.85
C THR A 287 -6.28 45.77 56.17
N LYS A 288 -7.33 46.57 55.93
CA LYS A 288 -8.50 46.17 55.13
C LYS A 288 -8.15 45.95 53.67
N ARG A 289 -7.37 46.84 53.03
CA ARG A 289 -6.89 46.64 51.65
C ARG A 289 -5.97 45.44 51.52
N SER A 290 -5.06 45.21 52.47
CA SER A 290 -4.16 44.03 52.54
C SER A 290 -4.93 42.72 52.75
N LYS A 291 -5.97 42.74 53.59
CA LYS A 291 -6.87 41.58 53.77
C LYS A 291 -7.72 41.34 52.53
N LEU A 292 -8.21 42.38 51.87
CA LEU A 292 -8.99 42.26 50.64
C LEU A 292 -8.13 41.79 49.46
N THR A 293 -6.90 42.30 49.31
CA THR A 293 -5.95 41.83 48.29
C THR A 293 -5.50 40.40 48.57
N LYS A 294 -5.25 40.01 49.83
CA LYS A 294 -4.98 38.60 50.17
C LYS A 294 -6.20 37.68 49.98
N SER A 295 -7.41 38.19 50.21
CA SER A 295 -8.66 37.45 49.99
C SER A 295 -8.99 37.26 48.52
N ILE A 296 -8.60 38.20 47.66
CA ILE A 296 -8.80 38.12 46.21
C ILE A 296 -7.63 37.38 45.54
N ALA A 297 -6.41 37.51 46.05
CA ALA A 297 -5.22 36.84 45.51
C ALA A 297 -5.21 35.34 45.79
N LYS A 298 -5.62 34.88 46.99
CA LYS A 298 -5.61 33.45 47.33
C LYS A 298 -6.45 32.56 46.40
N PRO A 299 -7.70 32.92 46.04
CA PRO A 299 -8.49 32.18 45.05
C PRO A 299 -7.83 32.18 43.67
N ILE A 300 -7.33 33.34 43.23
CA ILE A 300 -6.70 33.50 41.92
C ILE A 300 -5.40 32.69 41.83
N GLU A 301 -4.56 32.68 42.86
CA GLU A 301 -3.37 31.83 42.94
C GLU A 301 -3.74 30.36 42.89
N LYS A 302 -4.78 29.94 43.62
CA LYS A 302 -5.23 28.55 43.66
C LYS A 302 -5.79 28.10 42.31
N ASP A 303 -6.53 28.97 41.61
CA ASP A 303 -7.03 28.73 40.25
C ASP A 303 -5.90 28.77 39.21
N LEU A 304 -4.88 29.61 39.40
CA LEU A 304 -3.70 29.67 38.55
C LEU A 304 -2.84 28.41 38.72
N PHE A 305 -2.63 27.96 39.96
CA PHE A 305 -1.93 26.71 40.28
C PHE A 305 -2.73 25.48 39.84
N ALA A 306 -4.07 25.52 39.90
CA ALA A 306 -4.92 24.47 39.35
C ALA A 306 -4.81 24.41 37.82
N LYS A 307 -4.84 25.57 37.14
CA LYS A 307 -4.60 25.68 35.69
C LYS A 307 -3.17 25.28 35.30
N GLU A 308 -2.17 25.63 36.09
CA GLU A 308 -0.77 25.28 35.86
C GLU A 308 -0.56 23.76 36.04
N LYS A 309 -1.29 23.13 36.97
CA LYS A 309 -1.29 21.67 37.15
C LYS A 309 -2.06 20.93 36.06
N GLU A 310 -3.09 21.54 35.46
CA GLU A 310 -3.76 21.06 34.25
C GLU A 310 -2.90 21.26 32.98
N LEU A 311 -2.08 22.32 32.93
CA LEU A 311 -1.24 22.66 31.77
C LEU A 311 0.14 21.97 31.81
N ALA A 312 0.65 21.60 32.99
CA ALA A 312 1.92 20.87 33.17
C ALA A 312 1.85 19.40 32.72
N THR A 313 0.65 18.88 32.48
CA THR A 313 0.43 17.62 31.78
C THR A 313 -0.43 17.89 30.54
N PRO A 314 0.15 18.39 29.44
CA PRO A 314 -0.49 18.19 28.16
C PRO A 314 -0.37 16.69 27.90
N THR A 315 -1.33 15.91 28.42
CA THR A 315 -1.59 14.59 27.87
C THR A 315 -1.82 14.87 26.39
N PRO A 316 -0.97 14.34 25.50
CA PRO A 316 -1.15 14.59 24.09
C PRO A 316 -2.58 14.18 23.78
N GLN A 317 -3.41 15.11 23.32
CA GLN A 317 -4.67 14.76 22.71
C GLN A 317 -4.32 14.11 21.37
N VAL A 318 -3.76 12.90 21.45
CA VAL A 318 -3.73 11.97 20.35
C VAL A 318 -5.20 11.82 19.99
N PRO A 319 -5.65 12.26 18.81
CA PRO A 319 -7.02 11.98 18.40
C PRO A 319 -7.19 10.48 18.55
N ALA A 320 -8.15 10.06 19.38
CA ALA A 320 -8.38 8.64 19.65
C ALA A 320 -8.33 7.90 18.32
N PRO A 321 -7.60 6.78 18.21
CA PRO A 321 -7.44 6.08 16.94
C PRO A 321 -8.83 5.94 16.35
N ARG A 322 -9.05 6.51 15.15
CA ARG A 322 -10.35 6.41 14.48
C ARG A 322 -10.70 4.94 14.53
N LYS A 323 -11.71 4.57 15.31
CA LYS A 323 -12.22 3.20 15.36
C LYS A 323 -12.55 2.89 13.91
N ILE A 324 -11.70 2.09 13.26
CA ILE A 324 -11.93 1.62 11.92
C ILE A 324 -13.18 0.78 12.08
N LYS A 325 -14.34 1.34 11.69
CA LYS A 325 -15.57 0.57 11.60
C LYS A 325 -15.32 -0.39 10.46
N ILE A 326 -14.82 -1.58 10.78
CA ILE A 326 -14.75 -2.68 9.84
C ILE A 326 -16.21 -2.88 9.44
N PRO A 327 -16.56 -2.63 8.18
CA PRO A 327 -17.94 -2.73 7.77
C PRO A 327 -18.38 -4.19 7.93
N LEU A 328 -19.62 -4.40 8.37
CA LEU A 328 -20.12 -5.72 8.76
C LEU A 328 -19.93 -6.78 7.66
N TYR A 329 -19.96 -6.35 6.38
CA TYR A 329 -19.68 -7.21 5.23
C TYR A 329 -18.25 -7.75 5.20
N ALA A 330 -17.24 -6.99 5.64
CA ALA A 330 -15.85 -7.45 5.65
C ALA A 330 -15.61 -8.52 6.72
N VAL A 331 -16.30 -8.42 7.87
CA VAL A 331 -16.31 -9.46 8.89
C VAL A 331 -17.09 -10.69 8.39
N ALA A 332 -18.24 -10.49 7.74
CA ALA A 332 -19.02 -11.57 7.16
C ALA A 332 -18.25 -12.34 6.08
N ILE A 333 -17.50 -11.66 5.22
CA ILE A 333 -16.64 -12.28 4.21
C ILE A 333 -15.51 -13.06 4.88
N ALA A 334 -14.83 -12.49 5.89
CA ALA A 334 -13.78 -13.19 6.61
C ALA A 334 -14.29 -14.45 7.32
N VAL A 335 -15.46 -14.36 7.96
CA VAL A 335 -16.12 -15.50 8.62
C VAL A 335 -16.57 -16.55 7.59
N LEU A 336 -17.11 -16.15 6.44
CA LEU A 336 -17.50 -17.08 5.38
C LEU A 336 -16.28 -17.79 4.77
N VAL A 337 -15.17 -17.09 4.58
CA VAL A 337 -13.92 -17.67 4.08
C VAL A 337 -13.35 -18.67 5.09
N ILE A 338 -13.31 -18.31 6.37
CA ILE A 338 -12.83 -19.19 7.46
C ILE A 338 -13.76 -20.40 7.64
N ALA A 339 -15.08 -20.19 7.65
CA ALA A 339 -16.07 -21.27 7.79
C ALA A 339 -16.02 -22.23 6.60
N LYS A 340 -15.87 -21.70 5.37
CA LYS A 340 -15.71 -22.55 4.17
C LYS A 340 -14.41 -23.36 4.21
N TYR A 341 -13.35 -22.83 4.82
CA TYR A 341 -12.07 -23.51 4.98
C TYR A 341 -12.09 -24.57 6.10
N LEU A 342 -12.92 -24.38 7.14
CA LEU A 342 -13.11 -25.32 8.25
C LEU A 342 -14.15 -26.42 7.97
N LEU A 343 -15.05 -26.20 7.02
CA LEU A 343 -16.06 -27.17 6.56
C LEU A 343 -15.61 -27.98 5.33
N MET A 344 -14.37 -27.81 4.88
CA MET A 344 -13.69 -28.55 3.80
C MET A 344 -12.61 -29.47 4.34
#